data_AF-A0A6A6TXL0-F1
#
_entry.id   AF-A0A6A6TXL0-F1
#
_cell.length_a   1.000
_cell.length_b   1.000
_cell.length_c   1.000
_cell.angle_alpha   90.00
_cell.angle_beta   90.00
_cell.angle_gamma   90.00
#
_symmetry.space_group_name_H-M   'P 1'
#
loop_
_entity.id
_entity.type
_entity.pdbx_description
1 polymer ?
#
loop_
_entity_poly.entity_id
_entity_poly.type
_entity_poly.pdbx_seq_one_letter_code
_entity_poly.pdbx_strand_id
1 'polypeptide(L)'
;MSIQQHTQPVVQGSRHAFERLPLELTISIFGHLNSLSDAFALAATCRSMNGIWTKNLAHIYRFLGPRVVQCERDARILRGIQSGIPIQGFDVSVDDVRHISRNAQMAEKAVLIFERDVSCEAIR
;
A
#
# COMPACT_ATOMS: atom_id res chain seq x y z
N MET A 1 -37.46 -43.49 9.32
CA MET A 1 -36.24 -42.84 9.82
C MET A 1 -35.93 -41.66 8.89
N SER A 2 -36.34 -40.45 9.28
CA SER A 2 -36.20 -39.25 8.46
C SER A 2 -34.97 -38.46 8.90
N ILE A 3 -34.00 -38.34 8.01
CA ILE A 3 -32.78 -37.55 8.22
C ILE A 3 -33.15 -36.09 7.93
N GLN A 4 -33.33 -35.28 8.99
CA GLN A 4 -33.42 -33.84 8.85
C GLN A 4 -32.03 -33.31 8.47
N GLN A 5 -31.87 -32.92 7.21
CA GLN A 5 -30.72 -32.14 6.77
C GLN A 5 -30.86 -30.73 7.36
N HIS A 6 -30.06 -30.46 8.38
CA HIS A 6 -29.90 -29.14 8.96
C HIS A 6 -29.05 -28.30 7.99
N THR A 7 -29.72 -27.62 7.06
CA THR A 7 -29.09 -26.67 6.15
C THR A 7 -28.58 -25.49 6.98
N GLN A 8 -27.27 -25.45 7.22
CA GLN A 8 -26.64 -24.27 7.81
C GLN A 8 -26.88 -23.05 6.92
N PRO A 9 -27.21 -21.88 7.47
CA PRO A 9 -27.24 -20.66 6.70
C PRO A 9 -25.82 -20.34 6.24
N VAL A 10 -25.62 -20.36 4.92
CA VAL A 10 -24.44 -19.76 4.28
C VAL A 10 -24.39 -18.31 4.74
N VAL A 11 -23.41 -17.97 5.57
CA VAL A 11 -23.12 -16.58 5.94
C VAL A 11 -22.76 -15.86 4.65
N GLN A 12 -23.75 -15.19 4.05
CA GLN A 12 -23.54 -14.21 2.99
C GLN A 12 -22.77 -13.04 3.62
N GLY A 13 -21.45 -13.17 3.63
CA GLY A 13 -20.54 -12.10 4.04
C GLY A 13 -20.90 -10.84 3.29
N SER A 14 -21.17 -9.77 4.05
CA SER A 14 -21.69 -8.50 3.57
C SER A 14 -20.76 -7.86 2.53
N ARG A 15 -20.99 -8.15 1.24
CA ARG A 15 -20.20 -7.66 0.11
C ARG A 15 -20.26 -6.13 -0.14
N HIS A 16 -20.88 -5.36 0.76
CA HIS A 16 -21.24 -3.96 0.52
C HIS A 16 -20.96 -2.99 1.68
N ALA A 17 -20.26 -3.40 2.75
CA ALA A 17 -20.03 -2.52 3.89
C ALA A 17 -19.26 -1.24 3.50
N PHE A 18 -18.24 -1.38 2.64
CA PHE A 18 -17.43 -0.26 2.16
C PHE A 18 -18.14 0.64 1.14
N GLU A 19 -19.12 0.12 0.40
CA GLU A 19 -19.88 0.93 -0.57
C GLU A 19 -20.84 1.91 0.11
N ARG A 20 -21.15 1.69 1.39
CA ARG A 20 -22.00 2.55 2.21
C ARG A 20 -21.20 3.56 3.04
N LEU A 21 -19.88 3.46 3.06
CA LEU A 21 -19.04 4.42 3.76
C LEU A 21 -18.94 5.72 2.95
N PRO A 22 -18.96 6.88 3.62
CA PRO A 22 -18.52 8.14 3.01
C PRO A 22 -17.13 8.00 2.37
N LEU A 23 -16.93 8.71 1.26
CA LEU A 23 -15.68 8.69 0.52
C LEU A 23 -14.51 9.10 1.41
N GLU A 24 -14.70 10.10 2.26
CA GLU A 24 -13.72 10.66 3.18
C GLU A 24 -13.25 9.61 4.19
N LEU A 25 -14.18 8.77 4.68
CA LEU A 25 -13.83 7.67 5.57
C LEU A 25 -13.03 6.59 4.85
N THR A 26 -13.37 6.30 3.60
CA THR A 26 -12.61 5.32 2.80
C THR A 26 -11.19 5.84 2.51
N ILE A 27 -11.04 7.10 2.14
CA ILE A 27 -9.74 7.77 1.96
C ILE A 27 -8.94 7.74 3.26
N SER A 28 -9.58 8.02 4.40
CA SER A 28 -8.95 7.97 5.71
C SER A 28 -8.46 6.56 6.05
N ILE A 29 -9.26 5.52 5.77
CA ILE A 29 -8.84 4.12 5.94
C ILE A 29 -7.58 3.84 5.14
N PHE A 30 -7.55 4.19 3.85
CA PHE A 30 -6.34 4.04 3.03
C PHE A 30 -5.13 4.79 3.63
N GLY A 31 -5.33 6.02 4.10
CA GLY A 31 -4.28 6.85 4.69
C GLY A 31 -3.74 6.36 6.04
N HIS A 32 -4.45 5.45 6.71
CA HIS A 32 -4.07 4.89 8.01
C HIS A 32 -3.54 3.46 7.96
N LEU A 33 -3.39 2.89 6.77
CA LEU A 33 -2.76 1.58 6.61
C LEU A 33 -1.28 1.61 7.00
N ASN A 34 -0.76 0.46 7.45
CA ASN A 34 0.61 0.35 7.95
C ASN A 34 1.64 0.09 6.85
N SER A 35 1.20 -0.20 5.62
CA SER A 35 2.09 -0.41 4.47
C SER A 35 1.43 -0.02 3.14
N LEU A 36 2.25 0.28 2.13
CA LEU A 36 1.77 0.44 0.75
C LEU A 36 1.22 -0.87 0.18
N SER A 37 1.73 -2.02 0.65
CA SER A 37 1.24 -3.34 0.24
C SER A 37 -0.22 -3.55 0.66
N ASP A 38 -0.58 -3.17 1.90
CA ASP A 38 -1.95 -3.26 2.39
C ASP A 38 -2.88 -2.33 1.60
N ALA A 39 -2.39 -1.14 1.25
CA ALA A 39 -3.15 -0.20 0.41
C ALA A 39 -3.40 -0.78 -0.98
N PHE A 40 -2.39 -1.39 -1.60
CA PHE A 40 -2.58 -2.09 -2.88
C PHE A 40 -3.54 -3.27 -2.76
N ALA A 41 -3.46 -4.05 -1.67
CA ALA A 41 -4.36 -5.17 -1.42
C ALA A 41 -5.81 -4.68 -1.27
N LEU A 42 -6.04 -3.63 -0.49
CA LEU A 42 -7.36 -3.01 -0.33
C LEU A 42 -7.90 -2.49 -1.68
N ALA A 43 -7.07 -1.78 -2.45
CA ALA A 43 -7.44 -1.30 -3.78
C ALA A 43 -7.75 -2.45 -4.77
N ALA A 44 -7.15 -3.62 -4.59
CA ALA A 44 -7.38 -4.79 -5.43
C ALA A 44 -8.64 -5.59 -5.07
N THR A 45 -9.28 -5.32 -3.92
CA THR A 45 -10.46 -6.08 -3.48
C THR A 45 -11.66 -5.96 -4.42
N CYS A 46 -11.93 -4.75 -4.94
CA CYS A 46 -13.03 -4.52 -5.88
C CYS A 46 -12.80 -3.27 -6.75
N ARG A 47 -13.58 -3.16 -7.84
CA ARG A 47 -13.52 -2.02 -8.77
C ARG A 47 -13.79 -0.67 -8.09
N SER A 48 -14.66 -0.65 -7.08
CA SER A 48 -14.97 0.58 -6.33
C SER A 48 -13.74 1.07 -5.56
N MET A 49 -13.10 0.19 -4.78
CA MET A 49 -11.88 0.53 -4.04
C MET A 49 -10.74 0.92 -4.97
N ASN A 50 -10.58 0.22 -6.10
CA ASN A 50 -9.60 0.59 -7.12
C ASN A 50 -9.87 2.01 -7.67
N GLY A 51 -11.13 2.32 -7.96
CA GLY A 51 -11.55 3.65 -8.42
C GLY A 51 -11.30 4.74 -7.38
N ILE A 52 -11.54 4.47 -6.10
CA ILE A 52 -11.26 5.42 -5.01
C ILE A 52 -9.75 5.64 -4.87
N TRP A 53 -8.98 4.56 -4.85
CA TRP A 53 -7.52 4.60 -4.77
C TRP A 53 -6.92 5.43 -5.90
N THR A 54 -7.26 5.12 -7.15
CA THR A 54 -6.71 5.80 -8.34
C THR A 54 -7.07 7.27 -8.40
N LYS A 55 -8.34 7.63 -8.14
CA LYS A 55 -8.82 9.03 -8.21
C LYS A 55 -8.30 9.91 -7.08
N ASN A 56 -8.00 9.33 -5.92
CA ASN A 56 -7.59 10.07 -4.72
C ASN A 56 -6.14 9.77 -4.32
N LEU A 57 -5.35 9.21 -5.23
CA LEU A 57 -4.02 8.67 -4.92
C LEU A 57 -3.09 9.71 -4.30
N ALA A 58 -3.00 10.90 -4.90
CA ALA A 58 -2.14 11.96 -4.39
C ALA A 58 -2.51 12.35 -2.94
N HIS A 59 -3.81 12.39 -2.64
CA HIS A 59 -4.31 12.73 -1.31
C HIS A 59 -4.04 11.61 -0.31
N ILE A 60 -4.34 10.36 -0.67
CA ILE A 60 -4.07 9.19 0.15
C ILE A 60 -2.56 9.07 0.43
N TYR A 61 -1.75 9.17 -0.61
CA TYR A 61 -0.30 9.01 -0.53
C TYR A 61 0.37 10.12 0.29
N ARG A 62 -0.18 11.35 0.28
CA ARG A 62 0.30 12.44 1.13
C ARG A 62 0.27 12.08 2.63
N PHE A 63 -0.67 11.27 3.08
CA PHE A 63 -0.74 10.81 4.47
C PHE A 63 -0.02 9.49 4.69
N LEU A 64 -0.18 8.55 3.75
CA LEU A 64 0.35 7.21 3.87
C LEU A 64 1.88 7.17 3.66
N GLY A 65 2.36 7.82 2.59
CA GLY A 65 3.75 7.77 2.12
C GLY A 65 4.77 8.10 3.22
N PRO A 66 4.72 9.30 3.84
CA PRO A 66 5.70 9.69 4.87
C PRO A 66 5.73 8.79 6.10
N ARG A 67 4.66 8.04 6.36
CA ARG A 67 4.56 7.13 7.50
C ARG A 67 5.14 5.74 7.22
N VAL A 68 4.97 5.26 5.99
CA VAL A 68 5.31 3.87 5.63
C VAL A 68 6.58 3.74 4.79
N VAL A 69 7.08 4.85 4.23
CA VAL A 69 8.32 4.89 3.45
C VAL A 69 9.33 5.74 4.18
N GLN A 70 10.38 5.11 4.71
CA GLN A 70 11.51 5.84 5.27
C GLN A 70 12.17 6.67 4.17
N CYS A 71 12.49 7.93 4.48
CA CYS A 71 13.05 8.89 3.51
C CYS A 71 12.18 9.07 2.25
N GLU A 72 10.84 9.09 2.41
CA GLU A 72 9.87 9.21 1.30
C GLU A 72 10.20 10.32 0.31
N ARG A 73 10.61 11.50 0.82
CA ARG A 73 10.97 12.65 -0.02
C ARG A 73 12.13 12.31 -0.95
N ASP A 74 13.16 11.65 -0.43
CA ASP A 74 14.34 11.27 -1.20
C ASP A 74 14.00 10.14 -2.18
N ALA A 75 13.14 9.20 -1.77
CA ALA A 75 12.63 8.16 -2.67
C ALA A 75 11.87 8.75 -3.87
N ARG A 76 11.08 9.81 -3.65
CA ARG A 76 10.41 10.55 -4.73
C ARG A 76 11.36 11.32 -5.62
N ILE A 77 12.37 11.98 -5.05
CA ILE A 77 13.42 12.67 -5.81
C ILE A 77 14.15 11.66 -6.70
N LEU A 78 14.60 10.55 -6.12
CA LEU A 78 15.28 9.48 -6.83
C LEU A 78 14.41 8.91 -7.96
N ARG A 79 13.12 8.72 -7.70
CA ARG A 79 12.17 8.30 -8.73
C ARG A 79 12.06 9.31 -9.87
N GLY A 80 11.92 10.60 -9.57
CA GLY A 80 11.88 11.67 -10.57
C GLY A 80 13.12 11.70 -11.46
N ILE A 81 14.31 11.51 -10.85
CA ILE A 81 15.58 11.38 -11.57
C ILE A 81 15.57 10.15 -12.49
N GLN A 82 15.10 8.99 -12.00
CA GLN A 82 15.02 7.75 -12.79
C GLN A 82 14.02 7.83 -13.95
N SER A 83 12.92 8.55 -13.78
CA SER A 83 11.90 8.70 -14.82
C SER A 83 12.19 9.86 -15.79
N GLY A 84 13.19 10.70 -15.51
CA GLY A 84 13.45 11.92 -16.28
C GLY A 84 12.31 12.95 -16.17
N ILE A 85 11.49 12.87 -15.12
CA ILE A 85 10.31 13.72 -14.93
C ILE A 85 10.64 14.80 -13.88
N PRO A 86 10.27 16.07 -14.11
CA PRO A 86 10.51 17.15 -13.15
C PRO A 86 9.94 16.84 -11.76
N ILE A 87 10.76 17.05 -10.73
CA ILE A 87 10.43 16.75 -9.32
C ILE A 87 9.35 17.69 -8.77
N GLN A 88 9.17 18.87 -9.39
CA GLN A 88 8.16 19.85 -8.96
C GLN A 88 6.84 19.65 -9.70
N GLY A 89 5.75 19.55 -8.94
CA GLY A 89 4.38 19.47 -9.49
C GLY A 89 3.96 18.08 -9.98
N PHE A 90 4.74 17.04 -9.68
CA PHE A 90 4.40 15.68 -10.10
C PHE A 90 3.22 15.12 -9.29
N ASP A 91 2.08 14.94 -9.96
CA ASP A 91 0.97 14.14 -9.47
C ASP A 91 1.44 12.69 -9.31
N VAL A 92 1.41 12.19 -8.08
CA VAL A 92 1.85 10.85 -7.74
C VAL A 92 0.96 9.83 -8.46
N SER A 93 1.54 9.07 -9.40
CA SER A 93 0.82 8.00 -10.10
C SER A 93 0.90 6.66 -9.35
N VAL A 94 0.01 5.73 -9.71
CA VAL A 94 0.00 4.37 -9.13
C VAL A 94 1.32 3.67 -9.36
N ASP A 95 1.92 3.88 -10.54
CA ASP A 95 3.19 3.27 -10.88
C ASP A 95 4.33 3.83 -10.04
N ASP A 96 4.30 5.12 -9.70
CA ASP A 96 5.34 5.69 -8.82
C ASP A 96 5.24 5.15 -7.42
N VAL A 97 4.03 5.05 -6.86
CA VAL A 97 3.84 4.41 -5.55
C VAL A 97 4.32 2.97 -5.57
N ARG A 98 4.06 2.24 -6.67
CA ARG A 98 4.52 0.85 -6.84
C ARG A 98 6.04 0.76 -6.91
N HIS A 99 6.67 1.65 -7.66
CA HIS A 99 8.14 1.69 -7.79
C HIS A 99 8.80 2.09 -6.47
N ILE A 100 8.30 3.12 -5.80
CA ILE A 100 8.80 3.54 -4.49
C ILE A 100 8.63 2.40 -3.48
N SER A 101 7.48 1.73 -3.45
CA SER A 101 7.25 0.58 -2.57
C SER A 101 8.26 -0.55 -2.82
N ARG A 102 8.54 -0.89 -4.09
CA ARG A 102 9.52 -1.93 -4.42
C ARG A 102 10.93 -1.52 -4.03
N ASN A 103 11.32 -0.28 -4.33
CA ASN A 103 12.65 0.22 -4.01
C ASN A 103 12.87 0.27 -2.49
N ALA A 104 11.86 0.70 -1.72
CA ALA A 104 11.90 0.70 -0.26
C ALA A 104 12.11 -0.72 0.29
N GLN A 105 11.32 -1.70 -0.19
CA GLN A 105 11.49 -3.10 0.21
C GLN A 105 12.86 -3.68 -0.16
N MET A 106 13.42 -3.30 -1.31
CA MET A 106 14.76 -3.73 -1.71
C MET A 106 15.84 -3.10 -0.83
N ALA A 107 15.70 -1.81 -0.50
CA ALA A 107 16.62 -1.12 0.39
C ALA A 107 16.61 -1.72 1.80
N GLU A 108 15.44 -1.98 2.38
CA GLU A 108 15.30 -2.66 3.68
C GLU A 108 15.99 -4.02 3.69
N LYS A 109 15.76 -4.83 2.64
CA LYS A 109 16.43 -6.13 2.51
C LYS A 109 17.95 -6.00 2.40
N ALA A 110 18.44 -5.01 1.65
CA ALA A 110 19.87 -4.77 1.50
C ALA A 110 20.52 -4.38 2.84
N VAL A 111 19.86 -3.53 3.63
CA VAL A 111 20.31 -3.15 4.98
C VAL A 111 20.41 -4.39 5.87
N LEU A 112 19.39 -5.24 5.90
CA LEU A 112 19.40 -6.47 6.70
C LEU A 112 20.53 -7.44 6.32
N ILE A 113 20.80 -7.58 5.01
CA ILE A 113 21.91 -8.41 4.53
C ILE A 113 23.24 -7.82 4.98
N PHE A 114 23.41 -6.51 4.81
CA PHE A 114 24.63 -5.80 5.21
C PHE A 114 24.89 -5.90 6.72
N GLU A 115 23.87 -5.66 7.55
CA GLU A 115 23.98 -5.76 9.01
C GLU A 115 24.39 -7.17 9.45
N ARG A 116 23.82 -8.20 8.81
CA ARG A 116 24.20 -9.60 9.06
C ARG A 116 25.67 -9.84 8.70
N ASP A 117 26.08 -9.43 7.52
CA ASP A 117 27.42 -9.73 7.00
C ASP A 117 28.52 -9.00 7.81
N VAL A 118 28.31 -7.72 8.13
CA VAL A 118 29.22 -6.94 8.99
C VAL A 118 29.28 -7.50 10.41
N SER A 119 28.13 -7.87 10.99
CA SER A 119 28.10 -8.44 12.34
C SER A 119 28.80 -9.80 12.42
N CYS A 120 28.78 -10.60 11.34
CA CYS A 120 29.49 -11.87 11.26
C CYS A 120 31.01 -11.70 11.06
N GLU A 121 31.46 -10.65 10.37
CA GLU A 121 32.90 -10.35 10.24
C GLU A 121 33.50 -9.79 11.53
N ALA A 122 32.75 -9.02 12.32
CA ALA A 122 33.24 -8.43 13.57
C ALA A 122 33.48 -9.43 14.74
N ILE A 123 33.08 -10.70 14.59
CA ILE A 123 33.24 -11.75 15.60
C ILE A 123 34.44 -12.69 15.29
N ARG A 124 35.17 -12.45 14.19
CA ARG A 124 36.42 -13.16 13.86
C ARG A 124 37.66 -12.35 14.24
#